data_AF-A0A8J7AN27-F1
#
_entry.id   AF-A0A8J7AN27-F1
#
_cell.length_a   1.000
_cell.length_b   1.000
_cell.length_c   1.000
_cell.angle_alpha   90.00
_cell.angle_beta   90.00
_cell.angle_gamma   90.00
#
_symmetry.space_group_name_H-M   'P 1'
#
loop_
_entity.id
_entity.type
_entity.pdbx_description
1 polymer ?
#
loop_
_entity_poly.entity_id
_entity_poly.type
_entity_poly.pdbx_seq_one_letter_code
_entity_poly.pdbx_strand_id
1 'polypeptide(L)'
;MSRSGSVGIVAVVPSEANGFAFGSFQIKFRLRKSLANPFFIAYFLNSAIGKAQVEQQKTGSIQMNITIEGIKALKVPLPAIEIQNKIVQEADEQRTKANFLRHQAEDILLSAKTRVERMILGQEDMT
;
A
#
# COMPACT_ATOMS: atom_id res chain seq x y z
N MET A 1 9.36 4.12 -2.17
CA MET A 1 9.43 2.65 -2.18
C MET A 1 10.25 2.19 -0.99
N SER A 2 9.85 1.13 -0.29
CA SER A 2 10.69 0.47 0.72
C SER A 2 11.87 -0.25 0.06
N ARG A 3 13.08 0.10 0.51
CA ARG A 3 14.35 -0.46 0.05
C ARG A 3 14.68 -1.78 0.74
N SER A 4 14.44 -1.85 2.06
CA SER A 4 14.85 -2.94 2.95
C SER A 4 13.66 -3.41 3.80
N GLY A 5 13.68 -4.66 4.27
CA GLY A 5 12.61 -5.24 5.07
C GLY A 5 11.43 -5.67 4.20
N SER A 6 10.31 -4.94 4.25
CA SER A 6 9.15 -5.15 3.37
C SER A 6 9.40 -4.60 1.96
N VAL A 7 10.48 -5.06 1.31
CA VAL A 7 11.02 -4.52 0.05
C VAL A 7 9.96 -4.45 -1.05
N GLY A 8 9.85 -3.29 -1.69
CA GLY A 8 9.00 -3.09 -2.87
C GLY A 8 7.67 -2.39 -2.64
N ILE A 9 7.27 -2.14 -1.39
CA ILE A 9 6.04 -1.39 -1.08
C ILE A 9 6.20 0.05 -1.57
N VAL A 10 5.24 0.51 -2.35
CA VAL A 10 5.21 1.87 -2.91
C VAL A 10 4.06 2.67 -2.32
N ALA A 11 4.32 3.93 -1.99
CA ALA A 11 3.32 4.89 -1.56
C ALA A 11 3.61 6.24 -2.22
N VAL A 12 2.55 7.02 -2.43
CA VAL A 12 2.65 8.41 -2.86
C VAL A 12 2.99 9.25 -1.63
N VAL A 13 3.95 10.16 -1.78
CA VAL A 13 4.35 11.08 -0.70
C VAL A 13 3.30 12.18 -0.60
N PRO A 14 2.60 12.33 0.54
CA PRO A 14 1.59 13.37 0.72
C PRO A 14 2.24 14.75 0.81
N SER A 15 1.52 15.80 0.42
CA SER A 15 2.00 17.19 0.43
C SER A 15 2.39 17.68 1.83
N GLU A 16 1.73 17.15 2.85
CA GLU A 16 1.92 17.39 4.27
C GLU A 16 3.30 16.92 4.74
N ALA A 17 3.90 15.96 4.02
CA ALA A 17 5.25 15.46 4.30
C ALA A 17 6.35 16.27 3.58
N ASN A 18 6.02 17.41 2.97
CA ASN A 18 7.04 18.29 2.39
C ASN A 18 7.97 18.84 3.48
N GLY A 19 9.29 18.75 3.24
CA GLY A 19 10.31 19.14 4.21
C GLY A 19 10.74 18.03 5.18
N PHE A 20 10.04 16.89 5.20
CA PHE A 20 10.41 15.76 6.04
C PHE A 20 11.50 14.91 5.38
N ALA A 21 12.38 14.36 6.22
CA ALA A 21 13.35 13.34 5.83
C ALA A 21 12.70 11.95 5.84
N PHE A 22 13.24 11.04 5.04
CA PHE A 22 12.84 9.64 5.00
C PHE A 22 14.03 8.76 5.37
N GLY A 23 13.76 7.58 5.93
CA GLY A 23 14.80 6.70 6.45
C GLY A 23 15.66 6.09 5.34
N SER A 24 16.87 5.64 5.69
CA SER A 24 17.81 5.01 4.76
C SER A 24 17.29 3.70 4.13
N PHE A 25 16.23 3.13 4.68
CA PHE A 25 15.52 1.95 4.19
C PHE A 25 14.42 2.29 3.18
N GLN A 26 14.34 3.53 2.70
CA GLN A 26 13.38 3.98 1.70
C GLN A 26 14.11 4.64 0.52
N ILE A 27 13.57 4.46 -0.69
CA ILE A 27 14.00 5.15 -1.90
C ILE A 27 12.84 6.02 -2.40
N LYS A 28 13.12 7.31 -2.59
CA LYS A 28 12.21 8.27 -3.21
C LYS A 28 12.65 8.57 -4.63
N PHE A 29 11.75 8.43 -5.59
CA PHE A 29 11.95 8.85 -6.97
C PHE A 29 10.85 9.83 -7.38
N ARG A 30 11.17 10.73 -8.31
CA ARG A 30 10.24 11.74 -8.84
C ARG A 30 9.78 11.35 -10.23
N LEU A 31 8.49 11.48 -10.46
CA LEU A 31 7.85 11.20 -11.75
C LEU A 31 7.71 12.49 -12.55
N ARG A 32 7.75 12.37 -13.88
CA ARG A 32 7.37 13.45 -14.78
C ARG A 32 5.85 13.56 -14.78
N LYS A 33 5.30 14.64 -14.20
CA LYS A 33 3.85 14.81 -14.02
C LYS A 33 3.06 14.77 -15.33
N SER A 34 3.66 15.17 -16.45
CA SER A 34 3.04 15.11 -17.78
C SER A 34 2.91 13.69 -18.34
N LEU A 35 3.61 12.71 -17.77
CA LEU A 35 3.69 11.35 -18.30
C LEU A 35 3.00 10.32 -17.40
N ALA A 36 3.09 10.51 -16.08
CA ALA A 36 2.68 9.48 -15.13
C ALA A 36 1.90 10.06 -13.95
N ASN A 37 0.73 9.48 -13.69
CA ASN A 37 0.00 9.67 -12.45
C ASN A 37 0.72 8.89 -11.32
N PRO A 38 1.13 9.54 -10.22
CA PRO A 38 1.84 8.86 -9.13
C PRO A 38 1.05 7.74 -8.45
N PHE A 39 -0.27 7.87 -8.36
CA PHE A 39 -1.14 6.85 -7.78
C PHE A 39 -1.24 5.62 -8.69
N PHE A 40 -1.29 5.82 -10.01
CA PHE A 40 -1.25 4.73 -10.97
C PHE A 40 0.04 3.92 -10.84
N ILE A 41 1.19 4.61 -10.77
CA ILE A 41 2.49 3.95 -10.57
C ILE A 41 2.53 3.17 -9.25
N ALA A 42 2.00 3.76 -8.18
CA ALA A 42 1.91 3.07 -6.89
C ALA A 42 1.00 1.83 -6.95
N TYR A 43 -0.16 1.91 -7.60
CA TYR A 43 -1.06 0.77 -7.79
C TYR A 43 -0.41 -0.33 -8.61
N PHE A 44 0.19 0.00 -9.75
CA PHE A 44 0.87 -0.98 -10.60
C PHE A 44 2.01 -1.68 -9.86
N LEU A 45 2.89 -0.93 -9.19
CA LEU A 45 4.04 -1.52 -8.49
C LEU A 45 3.62 -2.38 -7.28
N ASN A 46 2.48 -2.07 -6.66
CA ASN A 46 1.90 -2.89 -5.58
C ASN A 46 1.02 -4.05 -6.08
N SER A 47 0.72 -4.12 -7.38
CA SER A 47 -0.01 -5.23 -8.00
C SER A 47 0.83 -6.51 -7.99
N ALA A 48 0.21 -7.66 -8.29
CA ALA A 48 0.93 -8.94 -8.42
C ALA A 48 2.08 -8.86 -9.44
N ILE A 49 1.85 -8.19 -10.57
CA ILE A 49 2.85 -8.05 -11.64
C ILE A 49 4.01 -7.16 -11.19
N GLY A 50 3.69 -6.01 -10.58
CA GLY A 50 4.70 -5.09 -10.05
C GLY A 50 5.57 -5.74 -8.97
N LYS A 51 4.93 -6.45 -8.03
CA LYS A 51 5.61 -7.20 -6.98
C LYS A 51 6.49 -8.31 -7.52
N ALA A 52 6.03 -9.05 -8.53
CA ALA A 52 6.84 -10.10 -9.17
C ALA A 52 8.10 -9.52 -9.84
N GLN A 53 7.98 -8.37 -10.50
CA GLN A 53 9.16 -7.67 -11.05
C GLN A 53 10.11 -7.21 -9.95
N VAL A 54 9.58 -6.65 -8.84
CA VAL A 54 10.42 -6.25 -7.71
C VAL A 54 11.14 -7.45 -7.11
N GLU A 55 10.46 -8.58 -6.93
CA GLU A 55 11.05 -9.82 -6.41
C GLU A 55 12.27 -10.26 -7.23
N GLN A 56 12.17 -10.21 -8.56
CA GLN A 56 13.28 -10.52 -9.46
C GLN A 56 14.45 -9.55 -9.36
N GLN A 57 14.22 -8.32 -8.90
CA GLN A 57 15.24 -7.29 -8.72
C GLN A 57 15.80 -7.22 -7.30
N LYS A 58 15.29 -8.04 -6.37
CA LYS A 58 15.83 -8.06 -5.01
C LYS A 58 17.22 -8.69 -5.01
N THR A 59 18.08 -8.12 -4.19
CA THR A 59 19.47 -8.54 -4.01
C THR A 59 19.78 -8.71 -2.53
N GLY A 60 20.70 -9.61 -2.21
CA GLY A 60 21.11 -9.94 -0.84
C GLY A 60 20.77 -11.39 -0.47
N SER A 61 21.36 -11.88 0.62
CA SER A 61 21.12 -13.26 1.08
C SER A 61 20.30 -13.28 2.38
N ILE A 62 20.74 -12.53 3.39
CA ILE A 62 20.08 -12.47 4.70
C ILE A 62 19.11 -11.28 4.75
N GLN A 63 19.56 -10.11 4.29
CA GLN A 63 18.73 -8.92 4.21
C GLN A 63 18.52 -8.56 2.74
N MET A 64 17.32 -8.85 2.24
CA MET A 64 16.91 -8.47 0.89
C MET A 64 16.79 -6.95 0.77
N ASN A 65 17.29 -6.43 -0.34
CA ASN A 65 17.24 -5.02 -0.70
C ASN A 65 16.92 -4.86 -2.19
N ILE A 66 16.38 -3.71 -2.58
CA ILE A 66 16.34 -3.29 -4.00
C ILE A 66 17.27 -2.08 -4.22
N THR A 67 18.05 -2.12 -5.30
CA THR A 67 18.96 -1.02 -5.67
C THR A 67 18.26 0.02 -6.55
N ILE A 68 18.90 1.17 -6.78
CA ILE A 68 18.36 2.18 -7.71
C ILE A 68 18.32 1.61 -9.14
N GLU A 69 19.32 0.82 -9.51
CA GLU A 69 19.43 0.12 -10.79
C GLU A 69 18.29 -0.88 -10.95
N GLY A 70 17.99 -1.66 -9.90
CA GLY A 70 16.87 -2.59 -9.89
C GLY A 70 15.52 -1.87 -10.07
N ILE A 71 15.34 -0.70 -9.44
CA ILE A 71 14.13 0.13 -9.65
C ILE A 71 14.05 0.63 -11.10
N LYS A 72 15.17 1.06 -11.70
CA LYS A 72 15.21 1.51 -13.10
C LYS A 72 14.92 0.39 -14.10
N ALA A 73 15.18 -0.86 -13.73
CA ALA A 73 14.88 -2.03 -14.55
C ALA A 73 13.40 -2.44 -14.56
N LEU A 74 12.60 -1.91 -13.62
CA LEU A 74 11.15 -2.20 -13.56
C LEU A 74 10.44 -1.66 -14.79
N LYS A 75 9.68 -2.53 -15.46
CA LYS A 75 8.87 -2.19 -16.63
C LYS A 75 7.47 -1.82 -16.18
N VAL A 76 7.11 -0.56 -16.38
CA VAL A 76 5.78 -0.04 -16.05
C VAL A 76 5.05 0.36 -17.34
N PRO A 77 3.84 -0.16 -17.60
CA PRO A 77 3.04 0.30 -18.73
C PRO A 77 2.61 1.74 -18.47
N LEU A 78 2.75 2.61 -19.48
CA LEU A 78 2.38 4.02 -19.39
C LEU A 78 1.34 4.34 -20.46
N PRO A 79 0.06 3.95 -20.27
CA PRO A 79 -1.02 4.35 -21.17
C PRO A 79 -1.25 5.87 -21.07
N ALA A 80 -2.15 6.41 -21.91
CA ALA A 80 -2.54 7.82 -21.84
C ALA A 80 -2.99 8.22 -20.41
N ILE A 81 -2.75 9.48 -20.03
CA ILE A 81 -2.95 9.93 -18.64
C ILE A 81 -4.41 9.78 -18.20
N GLU A 82 -5.35 9.91 -19.13
CA GLU A 82 -6.78 9.71 -18.92
C GLU A 82 -7.10 8.27 -18.51
N ILE A 83 -6.44 7.30 -19.15
CA ILE A 83 -6.58 5.86 -18.82
C ILE A 83 -5.97 5.59 -17.45
N GLN A 84 -4.79 6.17 -17.16
CA GLN A 84 -4.17 6.05 -15.85
C GLN A 84 -5.11 6.56 -14.74
N ASN A 85 -5.74 7.72 -14.96
CA ASN A 85 -6.68 8.33 -14.00
C ASN A 85 -7.92 7.45 -13.79
N LYS A 86 -8.48 6.87 -14.87
CA LYS A 86 -9.62 5.96 -14.77
C LYS A 86 -9.30 4.73 -13.92
N ILE A 87 -8.14 4.12 -14.14
CA ILE A 87 -7.68 2.97 -13.35
C ILE A 87 -7.52 3.34 -11.87
N VAL A 88 -6.95 4.51 -11.58
CA VAL A 88 -6.81 5.01 -10.21
C VAL A 88 -8.17 5.18 -9.54
N GLN A 89 -9.13 5.79 -10.23
CA GLN A 89 -10.48 5.99 -9.71
C GLN A 89 -11.13 4.64 -9.35
N GLU A 90 -11.13 3.68 -10.26
CA GLU A 90 -11.71 2.36 -10.02
C GLU A 90 -11.03 1.66 -8.83
N ALA A 91 -9.70 1.74 -8.73
CA ALA A 91 -8.95 1.17 -7.62
C ALA A 91 -9.28 1.83 -6.27
N ASP A 92 -9.40 3.16 -6.24
CA ASP A 92 -9.75 3.93 -5.04
C ASP A 92 -11.18 3.62 -4.56
N GLU A 93 -12.14 3.47 -5.48
CA GLU A 93 -13.51 3.09 -5.16
C GLU A 93 -13.56 1.70 -4.50
N GLN A 94 -12.88 0.71 -5.08
CA GLN A 94 -12.80 -0.64 -4.51
C GLN A 94 -12.11 -0.63 -3.15
N ARG A 95 -11.02 0.13 -3.00
CA ARG A 95 -10.28 0.24 -1.74
C ARG A 95 -11.12 0.89 -0.65
N THR A 96 -11.88 1.93 -0.99
CA THR A 96 -12.79 2.61 -0.07
C THR A 96 -13.85 1.65 0.43
N LYS A 97 -14.48 0.90 -0.48
CA LYS A 97 -15.46 -0.14 -0.13
C LYS A 97 -14.85 -1.23 0.77
N ALA A 98 -13.66 -1.72 0.44
CA ALA A 98 -12.95 -2.72 1.24
C ALA A 98 -12.63 -2.21 2.65
N ASN A 99 -12.15 -0.97 2.77
CA ASN A 99 -11.87 -0.35 4.07
C ASN A 99 -13.15 -0.20 4.91
N PHE A 100 -14.25 0.23 4.30
CA PHE A 100 -15.53 0.34 4.99
C PHE A 100 -16.03 -0.99 5.54
N LEU A 101 -15.95 -2.06 4.74
CA LEU A 101 -16.32 -3.41 5.19
C LEU A 101 -15.39 -3.92 6.31
N ARG A 102 -14.08 -3.65 6.21
CA ARG A 102 -13.12 -4.01 7.24
C ARG A 102 -13.43 -3.31 8.57
N HIS A 103 -13.74 -2.02 8.55
CA HIS A 103 -14.09 -1.28 9.76
C HIS A 103 -15.37 -1.82 10.41
N GLN A 104 -16.41 -2.12 9.64
CA GLN A 104 -17.62 -2.76 10.18
C GLN A 104 -17.31 -4.11 10.83
N ALA A 105 -16.44 -4.92 10.21
CA ALA A 105 -16.04 -6.21 10.79
C ALA A 105 -15.28 -6.02 12.12
N GLU A 106 -14.43 -5.01 12.22
CA GLU A 106 -13.70 -4.65 13.45
C GLU A 106 -14.65 -4.20 14.56
N ASP A 107 -15.64 -3.37 14.24
CA ASP A 107 -16.65 -2.92 15.19
C ASP A 107 -17.51 -4.08 15.71
N ILE A 108 -17.93 -4.99 14.81
CA ILE A 108 -18.66 -6.21 15.17
C ILE A 108 -17.80 -7.09 16.08
N LEU A 109 -16.53 -7.33 15.71
CA LEU A 109 -15.61 -8.13 16.52
C LEU A 109 -15.41 -7.54 17.91
N LEU A 110 -15.26 -6.21 18.01
CA LEU A 110 -15.11 -5.53 19.28
C LEU A 110 -16.38 -5.67 20.14
N SER A 111 -17.56 -5.45 19.55
CA SER A 111 -18.83 -5.61 20.26
C SER A 111 -19.04 -7.04 20.77
N ALA A 112 -18.68 -8.04 19.98
CA ALA A 112 -18.76 -9.45 20.36
C ALA A 112 -17.80 -9.79 21.50
N LYS A 113 -16.56 -9.28 21.44
CA LYS A 113 -15.57 -9.44 22.51
C LYS A 113 -16.07 -8.83 23.82
N THR A 114 -16.54 -7.59 23.78
CA THR A 114 -17.07 -6.91 24.97
C THR A 114 -18.29 -7.64 25.54
N ARG A 115 -19.17 -8.17 24.68
CA ARG A 115 -20.32 -8.97 25.14
C ARG A 115 -19.86 -10.22 25.88
N VAL A 116 -18.92 -10.98 25.32
CA VAL A 116 -18.37 -12.18 25.98
C VAL A 116 -17.71 -11.82 27.31
N GLU A 117 -16.96 -10.73 27.39
CA GLU A 117 -16.37 -10.25 28.64
C GLU A 117 -17.44 -9.96 29.71
N ARG A 118 -18.54 -9.29 29.35
CA ARG A 118 -19.64 -9.03 30.28
C ARG A 118 -20.34 -10.31 30.75
N MET A 119 -20.56 -11.26 29.85
CA MET A 119 -21.13 -12.58 30.19
C MET A 119 -20.26 -13.32 31.20
N ILE A 120 -18.93 -13.32 31.02
CA ILE A 120 -17.99 -13.98 31.93
C ILE A 120 -17.98 -13.29 33.31
N LEU A 121 -18.06 -11.96 33.34
CA LEU A 121 -18.04 -11.16 34.57
C LEU A 121 -19.40 -11.14 35.30
N GLY A 122 -20.43 -11.80 34.77
CA GLY A 122 -21.78 -11.82 35.36
C GLY A 122 -22.49 -10.46 35.31
N GLN A 123 -22.11 -9.60 34.35
CA GLN A 123 -22.66 -8.25 34.17
C GLN A 123 -23.77 -8.19 33.11
N GLU A 124 -24.19 -9.34 32.58
CA GLU A 124 -25.32 -9.49 31.67
C GLU A 124 -26.31 -10.50 32.28
N ASP A 125 -27.49 -10.02 32.67
CA ASP A 125 -28.60 -10.88 33.09
C ASP A 125 -29.14 -11.65 31.88
N MET A 126 -29.12 -12.99 31.95
CA MET A 126 -29.78 -13.86 30.98
C MET A 126 -31.28 -13.67 31.10
N THR A 127 -31.86 -12.82 30.24
CA THR A 127 -33.31 -12.74 30.01
C THR A 127 -33.71 -13.67 28.88
#